data_AF-A0A6C0D9G9-F1
#
_entry.id   AF-A0A6C0D9G9-F1
#
_cell.length_a   1.000
_cell.length_b   1.000
_cell.length_c   1.000
_cell.angle_alpha   90.00
_cell.angle_beta   90.00
_cell.angle_gamma   90.00
#
_symmetry.space_group_name_H-M   'P 1'
#
loop_
_entity.id
_entity.type
_entity.pdbx_description
1 polymer ?
#
loop_
_entity_poly.entity_id
_entity_poly.type
_entity_poly.pdbx_seq_one_letter_code
_entity_poly.pdbx_strand_id
1 'polypeptide(L)'
;MWWRRSYEALFTCSSDDEQPASKYIEVMVDCIRDWIRKKGLLLSVTPLTIGRQILKYIAMRTRLFEHEIYGPRMVTHVPVGWTDEMQQIWEEWLAMEFTLDGWHAHVLKPTFGSLTHPWEVDGWREEVFYFASVWILRNLDKFEEIDPRPRPEIDATSGTGSGSGGGDPRDAKIDPYLLEHGGRKGRRLRGGHVAGVSADDV
;
A
#
# COMPACT_ATOMS: atom_id res chain seq x y z
N MET A 1 10.22 27.61 -4.20
CA MET A 1 10.58 28.02 -2.82
C MET A 1 9.39 28.17 -1.85
N TRP A 2 8.14 28.10 -2.32
CA TRP A 2 6.96 28.36 -1.48
C TRP A 2 6.70 27.30 -0.38
N TRP A 3 7.02 26.03 -0.66
CA TRP A 3 6.80 24.90 0.25
C TRP A 3 7.57 24.96 1.59
N ARG A 4 8.73 25.65 1.67
CA ARG A 4 9.47 25.83 2.94
C ARG A 4 8.69 26.69 3.94
N ARG A 5 8.11 27.81 3.47
CA ARG A 5 7.28 28.70 4.31
C ARG A 5 5.96 28.03 4.71
N SER A 6 5.41 27.19 3.84
CA SER A 6 4.17 26.45 4.09
C SER A 6 4.30 25.34 5.12
N TYR A 7 5.45 24.64 5.14
CA TYR A 7 5.79 23.59 6.10
C TYR A 7 5.98 24.13 7.51
N GLU A 8 6.62 25.30 7.63
CA GLU A 8 6.74 26.01 8.90
C GLU A 8 5.36 26.49 9.38
N ALA A 9 4.56 27.13 8.52
CA ALA A 9 3.27 27.73 8.89
C ALA A 9 2.16 26.76 9.37
N LEU A 10 2.25 25.45 9.12
CA LEU A 10 1.28 24.46 9.61
C LEU A 10 1.60 23.91 11.01
N PHE A 11 2.84 24.11 11.46
CA PHE A 11 3.33 23.60 12.73
C PHE A 11 4.10 24.68 13.52
N THR A 12 4.03 25.95 13.10
CA THR A 12 4.47 27.08 13.92
C THR A 12 3.38 27.33 14.94
N CYS A 13 3.63 26.91 16.19
CA CYS A 13 2.77 27.06 17.36
C CYS A 13 1.81 28.26 17.25
N SER A 14 0.56 28.01 16.85
CA SER A 14 -0.51 29.00 16.89
C SER A 14 -1.53 28.69 18.00
N SER A 15 -1.43 27.51 18.61
CA SER A 15 -2.22 27.09 19.76
C SER A 15 -1.34 26.33 20.75
N ASP A 16 -1.71 26.35 22.04
CA ASP A 16 -0.94 25.74 23.15
C ASP A 16 -0.71 24.22 22.99
N ASP A 17 -1.39 23.58 22.02
CA ASP A 17 -1.31 22.14 21.74
C ASP A 17 -0.53 21.77 20.45
N GLU A 18 -0.11 22.74 19.64
CA GLU A 18 0.59 22.49 18.37
C GLU A 18 2.11 22.43 18.57
N GLN A 19 2.72 21.27 18.30
CA GLN A 19 4.19 21.11 18.35
C GLN A 19 4.86 21.47 17.03
N PRO A 20 6.13 21.92 17.05
CA PRO A 20 6.88 22.15 15.82
C PRO A 20 7.03 20.87 15.00
N ALA A 21 7.00 21.00 13.67
CA ALA A 21 7.10 19.89 12.73
C ALA A 21 8.32 18.98 12.97
N SER A 22 9.40 19.54 13.53
CA SER A 22 10.59 18.80 13.92
C SER A 22 10.32 17.73 14.98
N LYS A 23 9.45 17.99 15.96
CA LYS A 23 9.10 17.02 17.00
C LYS A 23 8.30 15.85 16.45
N TYR A 24 7.34 16.11 15.56
CA TYR A 24 6.64 15.05 14.83
C TYR A 24 7.60 14.20 14.01
N ILE A 25 8.57 14.82 13.33
CA ILE A 25 9.59 14.08 12.57
C ILE A 25 10.43 13.19 13.49
N GLU A 26 10.92 13.69 14.61
CA GLU A 26 11.77 12.93 15.52
C GLU A 26 11.07 11.65 15.98
N VAL A 27 9.84 11.77 16.50
CA VAL A 27 9.04 10.62 16.95
C VAL A 27 8.77 9.67 15.78
N MET A 28 8.31 10.20 14.64
CA MET A 28 7.97 9.37 13.49
C MET A 28 9.16 8.60 12.93
N VAL A 29 10.35 9.22 12.90
CA VAL A 29 11.59 8.58 12.43
C VAL A 29 11.90 7.34 13.24
N ASP A 30 11.81 7.44 14.56
CA ASP A 30 12.10 6.32 15.46
C ASP A 30 11.03 5.23 15.34
N CYS A 31 9.75 5.62 15.28
CA CYS A 31 8.65 4.68 15.06
C CYS A 31 8.75 3.91 13.73
N ILE A 32 9.03 4.60 12.63
CA ILE A 32 9.24 3.97 11.31
C ILE A 32 10.43 3.01 11.39
N ARG A 33 11.56 3.46 11.96
CA ARG A 33 12.77 2.64 12.05
C ARG A 33 12.51 1.35 12.83
N ASP A 34 11.84 1.45 13.96
CA ASP A 34 11.56 0.29 14.81
C ASP A 34 10.55 -0.66 14.17
N TRP A 35 9.51 -0.14 13.52
CA TRP A 35 8.52 -0.99 12.84
C TRP A 35 9.11 -1.75 11.66
N ILE A 36 9.91 -1.05 10.83
CA ILE A 36 10.63 -1.67 9.69
C ILE A 36 11.64 -2.71 10.18
N ARG A 37 12.41 -2.39 11.24
CA ARG A 37 13.39 -3.32 11.82
C ARG A 37 12.73 -4.59 12.34
N LYS A 38 11.60 -4.47 13.04
CA LYS A 38 10.85 -5.64 13.57
C LYS A 38 10.40 -6.59 12.47
N LYS A 39 10.17 -6.09 11.26
CA LYS A 39 9.75 -6.87 10.09
C LYS A 39 10.92 -7.38 9.23
N GLY A 40 12.15 -6.99 9.55
CA GLY A 40 13.32 -7.32 8.73
C GLY A 40 13.29 -6.68 7.34
N LEU A 41 12.67 -5.50 7.21
CA LEU A 41 12.52 -4.81 5.93
C LEU A 41 13.61 -3.76 5.71
N LEU A 42 13.81 -3.41 4.45
CA LEU A 42 14.71 -2.33 4.04
C LEU A 42 13.91 -1.21 3.35
N LEU A 43 14.32 0.03 3.55
CA LEU A 43 13.67 1.20 2.95
C LEU A 43 14.47 1.75 1.77
N SER A 44 13.77 2.23 0.74
CA SER A 44 14.35 2.86 -0.45
C SER A 44 14.82 4.29 -0.18
N VAL A 45 14.32 4.89 0.90
CA VAL A 45 14.67 6.23 1.39
C VAL A 45 14.82 6.21 2.90
N THR A 46 15.52 7.20 3.46
CA THR A 46 15.71 7.27 4.92
C THR A 46 14.37 7.54 5.63
N PRO A 47 14.17 7.05 6.88
CA PRO A 47 12.98 7.36 7.67
C PRO A 47 12.72 8.88 7.81
N LEU A 48 13.79 9.68 7.89
CA LEU A 48 13.70 11.15 7.89
C LEU A 48 13.05 11.70 6.62
N THR A 49 13.39 11.12 5.46
CA THR A 49 12.79 11.49 4.18
C THR A 49 11.32 11.11 4.14
N ILE A 50 10.96 9.92 4.64
CA ILE A 50 9.57 9.47 4.75
C ILE A 50 8.77 10.43 5.64
N GLY A 51 9.26 10.74 6.84
CA GLY A 51 8.55 11.65 7.75
C GLY A 51 8.35 13.05 7.17
N ARG A 52 9.34 13.57 6.45
CA ARG A 52 9.20 14.83 5.69
C ARG A 52 8.16 14.73 4.58
N GLN A 53 8.10 13.61 3.85
CA GLN A 53 7.11 13.39 2.80
C GLN A 53 5.69 13.31 3.37
N ILE A 54 5.50 12.64 4.50
CA ILE A 54 4.20 12.53 5.20
C ILE A 54 3.72 13.91 5.64
N LEU A 55 4.54 14.67 6.36
CA LEU A 55 4.15 16.01 6.80
C LEU A 55 3.91 16.96 5.62
N LYS A 56 4.70 16.84 4.55
CA LYS A 56 4.46 17.58 3.31
C LYS A 56 3.12 17.19 2.68
N TYR A 57 2.75 15.92 2.71
CA TYR A 57 1.48 15.43 2.20
C TYR A 57 0.29 16.01 2.98
N ILE A 58 0.33 15.92 4.31
CA ILE A 58 -0.67 16.53 5.21
C ILE A 58 -0.78 18.04 4.95
N ALA A 59 0.36 18.71 4.77
CA ALA A 59 0.38 20.13 4.44
C ALA A 59 -0.24 20.50 3.09
N MET A 60 -0.15 19.60 2.10
CA MET A 60 -0.83 19.76 0.82
C MET A 60 -2.33 19.50 0.95
N ARG A 61 -2.75 18.46 1.68
CA ARG A 61 -4.18 18.14 1.91
C ARG A 61 -4.96 19.25 2.56
N THR A 62 -4.34 20.00 3.47
CA THR A 62 -4.99 21.14 4.14
C THR A 62 -5.13 22.40 3.28
N ARG A 63 -4.54 22.45 2.07
CA ARG A 63 -4.40 23.69 1.29
C ARG A 63 -4.71 23.57 -0.19
N LEU A 64 -4.65 22.37 -0.76
CA LEU A 64 -4.80 22.10 -2.18
C LEU A 64 -6.02 21.21 -2.41
N PHE A 65 -6.59 21.29 -3.60
CA PHE A 65 -7.63 20.36 -4.01
C PHE A 65 -7.03 18.99 -4.31
N GLU A 66 -7.83 17.92 -4.17
CA GLU A 66 -7.38 16.52 -4.34
C GLU A 66 -6.61 16.28 -5.65
N HIS A 67 -7.07 16.85 -6.76
CA HIS A 67 -6.45 16.70 -8.08
C HIS A 67 -5.08 17.39 -8.22
N GLU A 68 -4.71 18.27 -7.28
CA GLU A 68 -3.43 18.97 -7.24
C GLU A 68 -2.41 18.29 -6.32
N ILE A 69 -2.84 17.26 -5.60
CA ILE A 69 -2.04 16.56 -4.61
C ILE A 69 -1.36 15.36 -5.27
N TYR A 70 -0.04 15.33 -5.17
CA TYR A 70 0.76 14.24 -5.69
C TYR A 70 1.36 13.44 -4.54
N GLY A 71 1.30 12.12 -4.66
CA GLY A 71 1.97 11.19 -3.78
C GLY A 71 3.50 11.30 -3.85
N PRO A 72 4.23 10.59 -2.97
CA PRO A 72 5.68 10.54 -3.02
C PRO A 72 6.16 9.94 -4.34
N ARG A 73 7.33 10.40 -4.82
CA ARG A 73 7.93 9.84 -6.03
C ARG A 73 8.25 8.37 -5.79
N MET A 74 7.75 7.51 -6.69
CA MET A 74 8.05 6.09 -6.65
C MET A 74 9.51 5.86 -7.07
N VAL A 75 10.28 5.22 -6.20
CA VAL A 75 11.60 4.68 -6.53
C VAL A 75 11.55 3.19 -6.27
N THR A 76 11.23 2.44 -7.31
CA THR A 76 11.17 0.98 -7.26
C THR A 76 12.50 0.42 -7.74
N HIS A 77 13.34 0.00 -6.80
CA HIS A 77 14.51 -0.81 -7.11
C HIS A 77 14.09 -2.28 -7.16
N VAL A 78 14.36 -2.94 -8.29
CA VAL A 78 14.07 -4.35 -8.52
C VAL A 78 15.40 -5.12 -8.56
N PRO A 79 15.63 -6.09 -7.65
CA PRO A 79 16.83 -6.92 -7.67
C PRO A 79 17.02 -7.66 -8.99
N VAL A 80 18.26 -7.95 -9.35
CA VAL A 80 18.57 -8.80 -10.51
C VAL A 80 17.96 -10.19 -10.27
N GLY A 81 17.24 -10.71 -11.27
CA GLY A 81 16.59 -12.03 -11.18
C GLY A 81 15.20 -12.01 -10.53
N TRP A 82 14.69 -10.84 -10.12
CA TRP A 82 13.33 -10.71 -9.62
C TRP A 82 12.29 -10.95 -10.71
N THR A 83 11.40 -11.92 -10.53
CA THR A 83 10.36 -12.29 -11.51
C THR A 83 8.99 -11.71 -11.13
N ASP A 84 8.05 -11.75 -12.06
CA ASP A 84 6.66 -11.33 -11.81
C ASP A 84 5.98 -12.19 -10.73
N GLU A 85 6.29 -13.49 -10.69
CA GLU A 85 5.79 -14.42 -9.66
C GLU A 85 6.33 -14.04 -8.27
N MET A 86 7.62 -13.70 -8.18
CA MET A 86 8.20 -13.20 -6.93
C MET A 86 7.59 -11.86 -6.51
N GLN A 87 7.30 -10.97 -7.48
CA GLN A 87 6.62 -9.71 -7.21
C GLN A 87 5.22 -9.94 -6.64
N GLN A 88 4.46 -10.89 -7.18
CA GLN A 88 3.13 -11.24 -6.68
C GLN A 88 3.20 -11.77 -5.23
N ILE A 89 4.05 -12.76 -4.96
CA ILE A 89 4.22 -13.34 -3.61
C ILE A 89 4.67 -12.26 -2.61
N TRP A 90 5.56 -11.37 -3.03
CA TRP A 90 6.03 -10.26 -2.21
C TRP A 90 4.92 -9.26 -1.87
N GLU A 91 4.08 -8.91 -2.84
CA GLU A 91 2.94 -8.01 -2.63
C GLU A 91 1.88 -8.63 -1.72
N GLU A 92 1.56 -9.90 -1.91
CA GLU A 92 0.64 -10.65 -1.04
C GLU A 92 1.18 -10.71 0.40
N TRP A 93 2.46 -11.04 0.56
CA TRP A 93 3.11 -11.04 1.87
C TRP A 93 3.13 -9.66 2.52
N LEU A 94 3.45 -8.60 1.76
CA LEU A 94 3.41 -7.23 2.25
C LEU A 94 2.00 -6.83 2.67
N ALA A 95 0.96 -7.18 1.92
CA ALA A 95 -0.42 -6.85 2.27
C ALA A 95 -0.85 -7.51 3.60
N MET A 96 -0.35 -8.72 3.87
CA MET A 96 -0.62 -9.43 5.12
C MET A 96 0.17 -8.85 6.31
N GLU A 97 1.45 -8.57 6.12
CA GLU A 97 2.32 -8.13 7.21
C GLU A 97 2.17 -6.64 7.51
N PHE A 98 1.96 -5.84 6.48
CA PHE A 98 2.00 -4.40 6.51
C PHE A 98 0.58 -3.86 6.48
N THR A 99 -0.17 -4.01 7.57
CA THR A 99 -1.58 -3.61 7.67
C THR A 99 -1.73 -2.14 8.08
N LEU A 100 -2.86 -1.53 7.71
CA LEU A 100 -3.22 -0.18 8.14
C LEU A 100 -3.27 -0.06 9.66
N ASP A 101 -3.85 -1.05 10.34
CA ASP A 101 -3.90 -1.10 11.81
C ASP A 101 -2.51 -1.14 12.44
N GLY A 102 -1.60 -1.95 11.87
CA GLY A 102 -0.21 -2.03 12.29
C GLY A 102 0.51 -0.69 12.13
N TRP A 103 0.36 -0.06 10.97
CA TRP A 103 0.92 1.28 10.70
C TRP A 103 0.37 2.32 11.67
N HIS A 104 -0.94 2.30 11.90
CA HIS A 104 -1.59 3.21 12.83
C HIS A 104 -1.08 3.03 14.25
N ALA A 105 -1.05 1.79 14.75
CA ALA A 105 -0.62 1.49 16.12
C ALA A 105 0.87 1.77 16.37
N HIS A 106 1.73 1.50 15.39
CA HIS A 106 3.18 1.58 15.57
C HIS A 106 3.82 2.88 15.11
N VAL A 107 3.19 3.62 14.19
CA VAL A 107 3.78 4.83 13.62
C VAL A 107 2.89 6.05 13.81
N LEU A 108 1.64 6.01 13.37
CA LEU A 108 0.81 7.21 13.38
C LEU A 108 0.35 7.60 14.79
N LYS A 109 -0.17 6.65 15.57
CA LYS A 109 -0.68 6.93 16.93
C LYS A 109 0.41 7.44 17.89
N PRO A 110 1.63 6.88 17.92
CA PRO A 110 2.71 7.44 18.73
C PRO A 110 3.14 8.84 18.29
N THR A 111 3.05 9.14 16.99
CA THR A 111 3.50 10.42 16.42
C THR A 111 2.46 11.52 16.60
N PHE A 112 1.21 11.23 16.26
CA PHE A 112 0.13 12.23 16.14
C PHE A 112 -0.96 12.09 17.20
N GLY A 113 -0.89 11.06 18.05
CA GLY A 113 -1.95 10.78 19.03
C GLY A 113 -3.14 10.03 18.43
N SER A 114 -4.26 10.04 19.17
CA SER A 114 -5.53 9.46 18.76
C SER A 114 -6.25 10.29 17.68
N LEU A 115 -7.16 9.66 16.93
CA LEU A 115 -7.99 10.15 15.81
C LEU A 115 -8.95 11.32 16.15
N THR A 116 -8.54 12.23 17.01
CA THR A 116 -9.44 13.19 17.68
C THR A 116 -9.11 14.64 17.35
N HIS A 117 -8.12 14.90 16.49
CA HIS A 117 -7.83 16.26 16.10
C HIS A 117 -8.77 16.73 14.97
N PRO A 118 -9.31 17.97 15.03
CA PRO A 118 -10.21 18.50 14.00
C PRO A 118 -9.64 18.54 12.57
N TRP A 119 -8.31 18.48 12.42
CA TRP A 119 -7.62 18.39 11.13
C TRP A 119 -7.41 16.95 10.63
N GLU A 120 -7.76 15.94 11.44
CA GLU A 120 -7.63 14.50 11.12
C GLU A 120 -8.90 13.89 10.50
N VAL A 121 -9.94 14.69 10.27
CA VAL A 121 -11.21 14.23 9.67
C VAL A 121 -11.04 13.88 8.18
N ASP A 122 -9.91 14.25 7.60
CA ASP A 122 -9.54 13.96 6.22
C ASP A 122 -8.72 12.66 6.20
N GLY A 123 -9.11 11.66 5.39
CA GLY A 123 -8.52 10.31 5.29
C GLY A 123 -7.06 10.21 4.83
N TRP A 124 -6.22 11.18 5.20
CA TRP A 124 -4.81 11.25 4.87
C TRP A 124 -4.02 10.09 5.49
N ARG A 125 -4.49 9.50 6.60
CA ARG A 125 -3.82 8.38 7.29
C ARG A 125 -3.82 7.14 6.42
N GLU A 126 -4.96 6.84 5.82
CA GLU A 126 -5.17 5.78 4.84
C GLU A 126 -4.38 6.07 3.55
N GLU A 127 -4.48 7.29 3.02
CA GLU A 127 -3.76 7.72 1.81
C GLU A 127 -2.24 7.57 1.98
N VAL A 128 -1.69 8.02 3.12
CA VAL A 128 -0.26 7.87 3.44
C VAL A 128 0.13 6.40 3.55
N PHE A 129 -0.73 5.55 4.12
CA PHE A 129 -0.49 4.12 4.21
C PHE A 129 -0.41 3.47 2.82
N TYR A 130 -1.25 3.87 1.86
CA TYR A 130 -1.15 3.36 0.48
C TYR A 130 0.19 3.69 -0.18
N PHE A 131 0.87 4.75 0.25
CA PHE A 131 2.22 5.06 -0.22
C PHE A 131 3.32 4.28 0.52
N ALA A 132 3.01 3.62 1.63
CA ALA A 132 4.04 3.03 2.48
C ALA A 132 4.79 1.88 1.79
N SER A 133 4.10 1.09 0.98
CA SER A 133 4.71 0.02 0.17
C SER A 133 5.75 0.55 -0.83
N VAL A 134 5.61 1.79 -1.29
CA VAL A 134 6.55 2.46 -2.22
C VAL A 134 7.92 2.68 -1.56
N TRP A 135 7.94 2.86 -0.24
CA TRP A 135 9.20 3.07 0.49
C TRP A 135 9.92 1.77 0.82
N ILE A 136 9.32 0.61 0.59
CA ILE A 136 9.91 -0.69 0.92
C ILE A 136 10.69 -1.22 -0.29
N LEU A 137 11.96 -1.59 -0.06
CA LEU A 137 12.79 -2.24 -1.07
C LEU A 137 12.40 -3.71 -1.23
N ARG A 138 12.38 -4.18 -2.47
CA ARG A 138 12.39 -5.62 -2.75
C ARG A 138 13.74 -6.16 -2.28
N ASN A 139 13.69 -7.22 -1.48
CA ASN A 139 14.88 -7.81 -0.86
C ASN A 139 14.83 -9.33 -1.07
N LEU A 140 15.82 -9.88 -1.79
CA LEU A 140 15.93 -11.32 -2.06
C LEU A 140 16.15 -12.11 -0.76
N ASP A 141 17.04 -11.65 0.12
CA ASP A 141 17.32 -12.32 1.39
C ASP A 141 16.03 -12.44 2.23
N LYS A 142 15.22 -11.37 2.24
CA LYS A 142 13.93 -11.39 2.93
C LYS A 142 12.91 -12.28 2.22
N PHE A 143 12.92 -12.28 0.90
CA PHE A 143 12.01 -13.09 0.09
C PHE A 143 12.21 -14.59 0.33
N GLU A 144 13.44 -15.05 0.51
CA GLU A 144 13.76 -16.45 0.83
C GLU A 144 13.17 -16.91 2.18
N GLU A 145 12.85 -15.98 3.09
CA GLU A 145 12.19 -16.27 4.37
C GLU A 145 10.66 -16.33 4.28
N ILE A 146 10.06 -15.89 3.16
CA ILE A 146 8.62 -15.85 2.99
C ILE A 146 8.11 -17.27 2.69
N ASP A 147 7.15 -17.77 3.48
CA ASP A 147 6.38 -18.96 3.09
C ASP A 147 5.40 -18.55 1.98
N PRO A 148 5.57 -19.03 0.73
CA PRO A 148 4.74 -18.61 -0.39
C PRO A 148 3.33 -19.21 -0.35
N ARG A 149 3.03 -20.07 0.62
CA ARG A 149 1.69 -20.65 0.76
C ARG A 149 0.71 -19.59 1.25
N PRO A 150 -0.44 -19.40 0.58
CA PRO A 150 -1.51 -18.60 1.13
C PRO A 150 -1.88 -19.18 2.50
N ARG A 151 -1.81 -18.37 3.55
CA ARG A 151 -2.31 -18.78 4.86
C ARG A 151 -3.81 -19.02 4.75
N PRO A 152 -4.37 -20.03 5.45
CA PRO A 152 -5.80 -20.30 5.38
C PRO A 152 -6.56 -19.00 5.68
N GLU A 153 -7.50 -18.64 4.81
CA GLU A 153 -8.46 -17.58 5.08
C GLU A 153 -9.03 -17.87 6.46
N ILE A 154 -8.81 -16.95 7.41
CA ILE A 154 -9.48 -17.03 8.69
C ILE A 154 -10.94 -16.76 8.34
N ASP A 155 -11.73 -17.82 8.19
CA ASP A 155 -13.18 -17.75 8.05
C ASP A 155 -13.67 -16.78 9.12
N ALA A 156 -14.14 -15.62 8.69
CA ALA A 156 -14.83 -14.65 9.54
C ALA A 156 -16.19 -15.23 9.92
N THR A 157 -16.21 -16.31 10.70
CA THR A 157 -17.44 -16.94 11.21
C THR A 157 -17.21 -17.49 12.61
N SER A 158 -16.85 -16.60 13.54
CA SER A 158 -17.09 -16.81 14.96
C SER A 158 -18.28 -15.96 15.38
N GLY A 159 -19.49 -16.47 15.14
CA GLY A 159 -20.74 -15.81 15.46
C GLY A 159 -21.90 -16.80 15.55
N THR A 160 -21.82 -17.71 16.53
CA THR A 160 -22.95 -18.30 17.29
C THR A 160 -24.22 -18.75 16.55
N GLY A 161 -24.50 -20.06 16.57
CA GLY A 161 -25.88 -20.57 16.63
C GLY A 161 -26.22 -21.76 15.74
N SER A 162 -26.23 -22.95 16.36
CA SER A 162 -27.15 -24.07 16.15
C SER A 162 -27.95 -24.20 14.84
N GLY A 163 -27.77 -25.37 14.21
CA GLY A 163 -28.90 -26.23 13.86
C GLY A 163 -29.39 -26.19 12.40
N SER A 164 -29.17 -27.31 11.72
CA SER A 164 -30.11 -27.96 10.79
C SER A 164 -30.57 -27.20 9.54
N GLY A 165 -30.17 -27.69 8.37
CA GLY A 165 -30.92 -27.47 7.13
C GLY A 165 -30.11 -27.71 5.87
N GLY A 166 -30.30 -28.86 5.22
CA GLY A 166 -29.82 -29.08 3.86
C GLY A 166 -30.47 -28.09 2.89
N GLY A 167 -29.67 -27.54 1.97
CA GLY A 167 -30.10 -26.61 0.94
C GLY A 167 -29.21 -26.72 -0.31
N ASP A 168 -29.88 -26.90 -1.44
CA ASP A 168 -29.43 -27.11 -2.83
C ASP A 168 -28.32 -26.13 -3.31
N PRO A 169 -27.28 -26.58 -4.06
CA PRO A 169 -26.18 -25.70 -4.51
C PRO A 169 -26.52 -24.82 -5.73
N ARG A 170 -27.76 -24.33 -5.84
CA ARG A 170 -28.23 -23.56 -7.03
C ARG A 170 -28.60 -22.10 -6.80
N ASP A 171 -28.36 -21.55 -5.61
CA ASP A 171 -28.71 -20.15 -5.29
C ASP A 171 -27.49 -19.27 -4.94
N ALA A 172 -26.40 -19.40 -5.70
CA ALA A 172 -25.36 -18.38 -5.74
C ALA A 172 -25.92 -17.16 -6.48
N LYS A 173 -26.50 -16.21 -5.73
CA LYS A 173 -26.84 -14.87 -6.23
C LYS A 173 -25.56 -14.19 -6.71
N ILE A 174 -25.46 -14.09 -8.02
CA ILE A 174 -24.45 -13.31 -8.73
C ILE A 174 -24.61 -11.84 -8.35
N ASP A 175 -23.50 -11.19 -7.99
CA ASP A 175 -23.43 -9.76 -7.71
C ASP A 175 -23.90 -8.95 -8.94
N PRO A 176 -24.92 -8.06 -8.81
CA PRO A 176 -25.40 -7.24 -9.91
C PRO A 176 -24.38 -6.25 -10.49
N TYR A 177 -23.23 -6.00 -9.86
CA TYR A 177 -22.19 -5.14 -10.41
C TYR A 177 -21.34 -5.77 -11.54
N LEU A 178 -21.39 -7.10 -11.72
CA LEU A 178 -20.63 -7.80 -12.77
C LEU A 178 -21.37 -7.88 -14.13
N LEU A 179 -22.57 -7.30 -14.23
CA LEU A 179 -23.43 -7.36 -15.43
C LEU A 179 -23.43 -6.08 -16.30
N GLU A 180 -22.92 -4.94 -15.81
CA GLU A 180 -23.01 -3.66 -16.53
C GLU A 180 -21.78 -3.28 -17.39
N HIS A 181 -20.64 -3.95 -17.21
CA HIS A 181 -19.46 -3.74 -18.06
C HIS A 181 -19.03 -5.01 -18.78
N GLY A 182 -19.92 -5.46 -19.66
CA GLY A 182 -19.59 -5.86 -21.03
C GLY A 182 -18.41 -6.81 -21.22
N GLY A 183 -18.70 -8.10 -21.20
CA GLY A 183 -17.81 -9.11 -21.76
C GLY A 183 -17.52 -8.90 -23.24
N ARG A 184 -16.34 -9.33 -23.67
CA ARG A 184 -16.09 -9.78 -25.04
C ARG A 184 -15.27 -11.07 -25.02
N LYS A 185 -15.98 -12.18 -25.18
CA LYS A 185 -15.48 -13.50 -25.54
C LYS A 185 -15.17 -13.53 -27.05
N GLY A 186 -14.08 -14.19 -27.43
CA GLY A 186 -13.75 -14.60 -28.79
C GLY A 186 -12.31 -14.20 -29.14
N ARG A 187 -11.40 -15.07 -29.57
CA ARG A 187 -11.58 -16.26 -30.40
C ARG A 187 -10.30 -17.10 -30.32
N ARG A 188 -10.44 -18.40 -29.99
CA ARG A 188 -9.43 -19.42 -30.26
C ARG A 188 -9.25 -19.56 -31.77
N LEU A 189 -8.02 -19.57 -32.25
CA LEU A 189 -7.63 -20.35 -33.44
C LEU A 189 -6.27 -21.02 -33.15
N ARG A 190 -6.27 -22.34 -33.18
CA ARG A 190 -5.11 -23.23 -33.10
C ARG A 190 -5.15 -24.13 -34.34
N GLY A 191 -3.99 -24.28 -34.99
CA GLY A 191 -3.70 -25.24 -36.07
C GLY A 191 -3.93 -24.68 -37.48
N GLY A 192 -3.05 -24.84 -38.46
CA GLY A 192 -1.77 -25.55 -38.57
C GLY A 192 -1.44 -25.76 -40.06
N HIS A 193 -0.16 -26.08 -40.34
CA HIS A 193 0.38 -26.76 -41.53
C HIS A 193 0.91 -25.96 -42.76
N VAL A 194 2.26 -25.92 -42.83
CA VAL A 194 3.22 -26.29 -43.91
C VAL A 194 2.88 -26.11 -45.41
N ALA A 195 3.71 -25.31 -46.10
CA ALA A 195 4.41 -25.52 -47.39
C ALA A 195 5.23 -24.23 -47.64
N GLY A 196 6.54 -24.17 -47.93
CA GLY A 196 7.29 -24.83 -49.00
C GLY A 196 7.70 -23.78 -50.06
N VAL A 197 8.94 -23.87 -50.58
CA VAL A 197 9.59 -23.09 -51.67
C VAL A 197 10.24 -21.76 -51.22
N SER A 198 11.57 -21.56 -51.12
CA SER A 198 12.76 -21.81 -51.97
C SER A 198 13.09 -20.68 -52.96
N ALA A 199 14.40 -20.36 -52.97
CA ALA A 199 15.23 -19.74 -54.00
C ALA A 199 15.24 -18.20 -54.14
N ASP A 200 16.45 -17.67 -53.92
CA ASP A 200 17.22 -16.73 -54.75
C ASP A 200 16.60 -15.38 -55.14
N ASP A 201 17.29 -14.29 -54.79
CA ASP A 201 18.09 -13.53 -55.77
C ASP A 201 18.76 -12.29 -55.14
N VAL A 202 20.09 -12.24 -55.32
CA VAL A 202 21.03 -11.09 -55.43
C VAL A 202 21.14 -10.07 -54.30
#